data_AF-A0A847H4Q9-F1
#
_entry.id   AF-A0A847H4Q9-F1
#
_cell.length_a   1.000
_cell.length_b   1.000
_cell.length_c   1.000
_cell.angle_alpha   90.00
_cell.angle_beta   90.00
_cell.angle_gamma   90.00
#
_symmetry.space_group_name_H-M   'P 1'
#
loop_
_entity.id
_entity.type
_entity.pdbx_description
1 polymer ?
#
loop_
_entity_poly.entity_id
_entity_poly.type
_entity_poly.pdbx_seq_one_letter_code
_entity_poly.pdbx_strand_id
1 'polypeptide(L)'
;MGYGGKATLKDARRITAIQMLDKTMRSLLSEPFNEIPIGNNIVKSFNNITLGDVSVPNGVVYSVKLTSQHINTAFDYKTVNVHTEKFNDTNPLSTDFGSDETLTLNDSVLKLSLTVSWTEEKSKEVQVSAITFRANFSRRTI
;
A
#
# COMPACT_ATOMS: atom_id res chain seq x y z
N MET A 1 -14.34 -2.30 42.66
CA MET A 1 -14.84 -2.03 41.28
C MET A 1 -13.96 -0.95 40.66
N GLY A 2 -13.12 -1.25 39.68
CA GLY A 2 -12.14 -0.25 39.19
C GLY A 2 -11.40 -0.58 37.89
N TYR A 3 -11.80 -1.63 37.16
CA TYR A 3 -11.13 -2.05 35.92
C TYR A 3 -11.81 -1.54 34.64
N GLY A 4 -13.04 -1.01 34.72
CA GLY A 4 -13.81 -0.59 33.54
C GLY A 4 -13.23 0.63 32.80
N GLY A 5 -12.83 1.68 33.53
CA GLY A 5 -12.36 2.93 32.91
C GLY A 5 -10.97 2.86 32.25
N LYS A 6 -10.10 1.94 32.69
CA LYS A 6 -8.78 1.75 32.09
C LYS A 6 -8.83 0.90 30.81
N ALA A 7 -9.69 -0.11 30.79
CA ALA A 7 -9.90 -0.94 29.60
C ALA A 7 -10.50 -0.11 28.45
N THR A 8 -11.50 0.72 28.72
CA THR A 8 -12.12 1.59 27.71
C THR A 8 -11.15 2.62 27.11
N LEU A 9 -10.22 3.18 27.90
CA LEU A 9 -9.18 4.07 27.39
C LEU A 9 -8.18 3.36 26.47
N LYS A 10 -7.81 2.11 26.80
CA LYS A 10 -6.92 1.29 25.98
C LYS A 10 -7.58 0.94 24.64
N ASP A 11 -8.85 0.56 24.65
CA ASP A 11 -9.61 0.26 23.44
C ASP A 11 -9.83 1.52 22.61
N ALA A 12 -10.14 2.65 23.24
CA ALA A 12 -10.25 3.94 22.55
C ALA A 12 -8.95 4.31 21.81
N ARG A 13 -7.79 4.13 22.45
CA ARG A 13 -6.49 4.42 21.79
C ARG A 13 -6.26 3.56 20.55
N ARG A 14 -6.63 2.29 20.60
CA ARG A 14 -6.53 1.36 19.46
C ARG A 14 -7.49 1.74 18.34
N ILE A 15 -8.72 2.10 18.68
CA ILE A 15 -9.73 2.57 17.71
C ILE A 15 -9.22 3.84 17.01
N THR A 16 -8.69 4.81 17.76
CA THR A 16 -8.13 6.05 17.18
C THR A 16 -6.94 5.76 16.28
N ALA A 17 -6.05 4.83 16.66
CA ALA A 17 -4.93 4.41 15.81
C ALA A 17 -5.40 3.83 14.48
N ILE A 18 -6.42 2.95 14.51
CA ILE A 18 -7.01 2.34 13.31
C ILE A 18 -7.67 3.40 12.43
N GLN A 19 -8.43 4.33 13.02
CA GLN A 19 -9.07 5.42 12.29
C GLN A 19 -8.05 6.34 11.63
N MET A 20 -6.96 6.65 12.33
CA MET A 20 -5.86 7.45 11.79
C MET A 20 -5.17 6.72 10.63
N LEU A 21 -4.88 5.44 10.81
CA LEU A 21 -4.30 4.58 9.78
C LEU A 21 -5.19 4.54 8.53
N ASP A 22 -6.50 4.30 8.68
CA ASP A 22 -7.44 4.24 7.56
C ASP A 22 -7.52 5.59 6.83
N LYS A 23 -7.66 6.70 7.56
CA LYS A 23 -7.70 8.05 6.99
C LYS A 23 -6.43 8.37 6.21
N THR A 24 -5.26 8.12 6.79
CA THR A 24 -3.96 8.37 6.14
C THR A 24 -3.77 7.47 4.93
N MET A 25 -4.17 6.21 5.01
CA MET A 25 -4.09 5.27 3.90
C MET A 25 -4.98 5.67 2.72
N ARG A 26 -6.23 6.09 2.98
CA ARG A 26 -7.14 6.59 1.94
C ARG A 26 -6.57 7.81 1.24
N SER A 27 -6.03 8.76 2.02
CA SER A 27 -5.38 9.95 1.48
C SER A 27 -4.18 9.55 0.60
N LEU A 28 -3.38 8.60 1.06
CA LEU A 28 -2.22 8.07 0.33
C LEU A 28 -2.57 7.34 -0.97
N LEU A 29 -3.70 6.62 -1.00
CA LEU A 29 -4.21 5.99 -2.22
C LEU A 29 -4.79 7.01 -3.22
N SER A 30 -5.11 8.23 -2.78
CA SER A 30 -5.61 9.29 -3.65
C SER A 30 -4.51 10.16 -4.29
N GLU A 31 -3.33 10.28 -3.66
CA GLU A 31 -2.22 11.11 -4.16
C GLU A 31 -1.69 10.64 -5.52
N PRO A 32 -1.08 11.45 -6.39
CA PRO A 32 -0.45 10.94 -7.62
C PRO A 32 0.69 9.94 -7.35
N PHE A 33 0.83 8.90 -8.18
CA PHE A 33 1.84 7.84 -7.98
C PHE A 33 3.27 8.38 -7.90
N ASN A 34 3.60 9.37 -8.74
CA ASN A 34 4.94 9.97 -8.79
C ASN A 34 5.27 10.86 -7.58
N GLU A 35 4.25 11.25 -6.80
CA GLU A 35 4.40 12.14 -5.66
C GLU A 35 4.56 11.37 -4.34
N ILE A 36 4.31 10.06 -4.36
CA ILE A 36 4.56 9.20 -3.19
C ILE A 36 6.06 9.02 -3.03
N PRO A 37 6.68 9.50 -1.93
CA PRO A 37 8.10 9.34 -1.70
C PRO A 37 8.42 7.85 -1.53
N ILE A 38 9.63 7.45 -1.90
CA ILE A 38 10.15 6.09 -1.77
C ILE A 38 11.16 6.08 -0.62
N GLY A 39 11.09 5.06 0.23
CA GLY A 39 12.00 4.92 1.37
C GLY A 39 11.41 4.16 2.54
N ASN A 40 12.20 4.05 3.60
CA ASN A 40 11.83 3.34 4.82
C ASN A 40 11.57 4.34 5.94
N ASN A 41 10.52 4.09 6.74
CA ASN A 41 10.19 4.88 7.93
C ASN A 41 10.10 6.39 7.66
N ILE A 42 9.50 6.77 6.55
CA ILE A 42 9.25 8.16 6.16
C ILE A 42 8.28 8.77 7.18
N VAL A 43 8.73 9.86 7.80
CA VAL A 43 7.97 10.63 8.81
C VAL A 43 7.65 12.06 8.34
N LYS A 44 8.25 12.50 7.23
CA LYS A 44 8.01 13.82 6.67
C LYS A 44 6.68 13.82 5.91
N SER A 45 5.72 14.61 6.39
CA SER A 45 4.46 14.86 5.68
C SER A 45 4.71 15.40 4.26
N PHE A 46 3.83 15.03 3.35
CA PHE A 46 3.87 15.46 1.95
C PHE A 46 2.44 15.61 1.42
N ASN A 47 2.23 16.57 0.52
CA ASN A 47 0.89 16.92 0.02
C ASN A 47 -0.14 17.05 1.16
N ASN A 48 -1.22 16.28 1.11
CA ASN A 48 -2.27 16.26 2.13
C ASN A 48 -2.08 15.13 3.17
N ILE A 49 -0.98 14.39 3.12
CA ILE A 49 -0.71 13.25 3.99
C ILE A 49 0.08 13.73 5.20
N THR A 50 -0.52 13.59 6.37
CA THR A 50 0.13 13.83 7.65
C THR A 50 0.89 12.58 8.09
N LEU A 51 2.21 12.69 8.19
CA LEU A 51 3.11 11.70 8.78
C LEU A 51 3.83 12.29 10.00
N GLY A 52 4.59 11.46 10.70
CA GLY A 52 5.30 11.84 11.91
C GLY A 52 4.40 11.81 13.13
N ASP A 53 4.74 12.62 14.12
CA ASP A 53 4.07 12.59 15.42
C ASP A 53 2.79 13.44 15.42
N VAL A 54 1.67 12.82 15.73
CA VAL A 54 0.32 13.41 15.75
C VAL A 54 -0.24 13.35 17.16
N SER A 55 -0.43 14.52 17.75
CA SER A 55 -1.06 14.67 19.07
C SER A 55 -2.58 14.74 18.94
N VAL A 56 -3.29 13.90 19.70
CA VAL A 56 -4.76 13.91 19.76
C VAL A 56 -5.23 14.49 21.11
N PRO A 57 -6.49 14.97 21.22
CA PRO A 57 -7.00 15.68 22.41
C PRO A 57 -6.91 14.89 23.72
N ASN A 58 -6.75 13.57 23.66
CA ASN A 58 -6.55 12.71 24.82
C ASN A 58 -5.11 12.71 25.38
N GLY A 59 -4.23 13.57 24.84
CA GLY A 59 -2.84 13.72 25.27
C GLY A 59 -1.91 12.60 24.79
N VAL A 60 -2.40 11.68 23.96
CA VAL A 60 -1.59 10.61 23.37
C VAL A 60 -0.96 11.12 22.08
N VAL A 61 0.32 10.81 21.90
CA VAL A 61 1.07 11.07 20.67
C VAL A 61 1.15 9.76 19.88
N TYR A 62 0.71 9.80 18.63
CA TYR A 62 0.82 8.69 17.68
C TYR A 62 1.91 9.01 16.67
N SER A 63 2.82 8.06 16.43
CA SER A 63 3.84 8.18 15.39
C SER A 63 3.36 7.47 14.13
N VAL A 64 3.19 8.22 13.04
CA VAL A 64 2.72 7.72 11.75
C VAL A 64 3.90 7.63 10.78
N LYS A 65 4.22 6.43 10.32
CA LYS A 65 5.38 6.13 9.47
C LYS A 65 4.95 5.44 8.19
N LEU A 66 5.49 5.90 7.06
CA LEU A 66 5.31 5.28 5.76
C LEU A 66 6.60 4.57 5.33
N THR A 67 6.48 3.33 4.88
CA THR A 67 7.53 2.63 4.14
C THR A 67 7.00 2.30 2.77
N SER A 68 7.72 2.71 1.73
CA SER A 68 7.31 2.61 0.34
C SER A 68 8.48 2.15 -0.51
N GLN A 69 8.21 1.19 -1.40
CA GLN A 69 9.22 0.63 -2.30
C GLN A 69 8.60 0.17 -3.61
N HIS A 70 9.36 0.26 -4.70
CA HIS A 70 8.98 -0.35 -5.95
C HIS A 70 9.00 -1.88 -5.85
N ILE A 71 8.05 -2.51 -6.53
CA ILE A 71 8.03 -3.95 -6.75
C ILE A 71 8.10 -4.19 -8.24
N ASN A 72 9.02 -5.07 -8.62
CA ASN A 72 9.06 -5.64 -9.96
C ASN A 72 8.07 -6.79 -10.05
N THR A 73 7.22 -6.74 -11.05
CA THR A 73 6.25 -7.80 -11.35
C THR A 73 6.49 -8.27 -12.77
N ALA A 74 6.61 -9.58 -12.96
CA ALA A 74 6.74 -10.21 -14.26
C ALA A 74 5.54 -11.13 -14.50
N PHE A 75 5.06 -11.19 -15.74
CA PHE A 75 4.05 -12.15 -16.16
C PHE A 75 4.42 -12.74 -17.51
N ASP A 76 4.24 -14.05 -17.61
CA ASP A 76 4.44 -14.79 -18.84
C ASP A 76 3.17 -14.69 -19.68
N TYR A 77 3.33 -14.43 -20.96
CA TYR A 77 2.26 -14.38 -21.94
C TYR A 77 2.71 -15.01 -23.25
N LYS A 78 1.73 -15.42 -24.06
CA LYS A 78 1.96 -15.82 -25.44
C LYS A 78 1.29 -14.82 -26.35
N THR A 79 2.00 -14.35 -27.36
CA THR A 79 1.38 -13.59 -28.44
C THR A 79 0.47 -14.52 -29.24
N VAL A 80 -0.62 -13.98 -29.79
CA VAL A 80 -1.56 -14.75 -30.63
C VAL A 80 -1.55 -14.15 -32.02
N ASN A 81 -1.31 -14.98 -33.03
CA ASN A 81 -1.34 -14.53 -34.42
C ASN A 81 -2.76 -14.63 -35.00
N VAL A 82 -3.52 -13.55 -34.86
CA VAL A 82 -4.90 -13.45 -35.34
C VAL A 82 -5.03 -13.19 -36.84
N HIS A 83 -3.92 -12.95 -37.55
CA HIS A 83 -3.93 -12.59 -38.98
C HIS A 83 -3.79 -13.79 -39.93
N THR A 84 -3.93 -15.01 -39.42
CA THR A 84 -3.88 -16.21 -40.25
C THR A 84 -5.29 -16.58 -40.73
N GLU A 85 -5.43 -16.99 -41.98
CA GLU A 85 -6.72 -17.43 -42.55
C GLU A 85 -7.38 -18.61 -41.81
N LYS A 86 -6.61 -19.30 -40.95
CA LYS A 86 -7.04 -20.46 -40.17
C LYS A 86 -7.35 -20.13 -38.71
N PHE A 87 -7.13 -18.89 -38.27
CA PHE A 87 -7.38 -18.49 -36.89
C PHE A 87 -8.87 -18.57 -36.58
N ASN A 88 -9.22 -19.30 -35.51
CA ASN A 88 -10.59 -19.41 -35.02
C ASN A 88 -10.61 -18.99 -33.55
N ASP A 89 -11.32 -17.91 -33.25
CA ASP A 89 -11.43 -17.33 -31.91
C ASP A 89 -12.17 -18.24 -30.91
N THR A 90 -13.13 -19.04 -31.41
CA THR A 90 -13.90 -19.99 -30.59
C THR A 90 -13.16 -21.30 -30.33
N ASN A 91 -12.16 -21.64 -31.14
CA ASN A 91 -11.34 -22.85 -30.98
C ASN A 91 -9.91 -22.64 -31.49
N PRO A 92 -9.06 -21.91 -30.74
CA PRO A 92 -7.69 -21.62 -31.15
C PRO A 92 -6.82 -22.87 -31.08
N LEU A 93 -5.93 -23.03 -32.06
CA LEU A 93 -4.95 -24.11 -32.11
C LEU A 93 -3.68 -23.72 -31.36
N SER A 94 -2.95 -24.72 -30.84
CA SER A 94 -1.66 -24.46 -30.16
C SER A 94 -0.63 -23.74 -31.04
N THR A 95 -0.73 -23.87 -32.37
CA THR A 95 0.12 -23.20 -33.35
C THR A 95 -0.21 -21.72 -33.54
N ASP A 96 -1.36 -21.25 -33.05
CA ASP A 96 -1.78 -19.85 -33.13
C ASP A 96 -1.12 -19.00 -32.05
N PHE A 97 -0.55 -19.65 -31.02
CA PHE A 97 0.20 -19.02 -29.95
C PHE A 97 1.69 -19.01 -30.28
N GLY A 98 2.32 -17.85 -30.12
CA GLY A 98 3.77 -17.67 -30.25
C GLY A 98 4.57 -18.31 -29.12
N SER A 99 5.86 -17.99 -29.10
CA SER A 99 6.75 -18.36 -27.99
C SER A 99 6.29 -17.72 -26.68
N ASP A 100 6.65 -18.36 -25.56
CA ASP A 100 6.52 -17.77 -24.23
C ASP A 100 7.38 -16.50 -24.17
N GLU A 101 6.72 -15.37 -23.91
CA GLU A 101 7.35 -14.08 -23.68
C GLU A 101 7.04 -13.63 -22.24
N THR A 102 7.98 -12.92 -21.63
CA THR A 102 7.80 -12.40 -20.27
C THR A 102 7.74 -10.88 -20.31
N LEU A 103 6.60 -10.30 -19.90
CA LEU A 103 6.49 -8.86 -19.73
C LEU A 103 6.88 -8.50 -18.30
N THR A 104 7.99 -7.77 -18.17
CA THR A 104 8.46 -7.26 -16.88
C THR A 104 8.01 -5.82 -16.70
N LEU A 105 7.22 -5.55 -15.67
CA LEU A 105 6.84 -4.21 -15.26
C LEU A 105 7.79 -3.73 -14.15
N ASN A 106 8.78 -2.95 -14.55
CA ASN A 106 9.70 -2.29 -13.61
C ASN A 106 9.07 -1.02 -13.06
N ASP A 107 9.26 -0.75 -11.77
CA ASP A 107 8.85 0.49 -11.08
C ASP A 107 7.40 0.95 -11.30
N SER A 108 6.54 -0.01 -11.66
CA SER A 108 5.13 0.20 -12.02
C SER A 108 4.21 -0.09 -10.84
N VAL A 109 4.70 -0.78 -9.82
CA VAL A 109 3.96 -1.08 -8.59
C VAL A 109 4.74 -0.53 -7.40
N LEU A 110 4.04 0.18 -6.50
CA LEU A 110 4.54 0.57 -5.20
C LEU A 110 3.89 -0.29 -4.13
N LYS A 111 4.71 -0.92 -3.29
CA LYS A 111 4.28 -1.46 -2.00
C LYS A 111 4.28 -0.33 -1.00
N LEU A 112 3.18 -0.16 -0.29
CA LEU A 112 2.96 0.91 0.66
C LEU A 112 2.62 0.28 2.00
N SER A 113 3.47 0.50 3.00
CA SER A 113 3.27 0.03 4.36
C SER A 113 3.16 1.22 5.29
N LEU A 114 1.98 1.41 5.86
CA LEU A 114 1.72 2.46 6.83
C LEU A 114 1.69 1.85 8.22
N THR A 115 2.44 2.43 9.15
CA THR A 115 2.49 2.00 10.55
C THR A 115 2.14 3.18 11.44
N VAL A 116 1.23 2.95 12.38
CA VAL A 116 0.86 3.89 13.43
C VAL A 116 1.24 3.27 14.77
N SER A 117 2.12 3.92 15.53
CA SER A 117 2.56 3.46 16.85
C SER A 117 2.30 4.48 17.95
N TRP A 118 2.15 4.00 19.19
CA TRP A 118 2.01 4.83 20.38
C TRP A 118 2.52 4.07 21.60
N THR A 119 2.79 4.80 22.69
CA THR A 119 3.23 4.22 23.95
C THR A 119 2.04 3.94 24.88
N GLU A 120 1.88 2.69 25.34
CA GLU A 120 1.00 2.30 26.44
C GLU A 120 1.69 2.49 27.81
N GLU A 121 0.94 2.28 28.91
CA GLU A 121 1.48 2.30 30.27
C GLU A 121 2.73 1.39 30.39
N LYS A 122 3.74 1.83 31.14
CA LYS A 122 5.07 1.17 31.30
C LYS A 122 5.96 1.21 30.05
N SER A 123 5.84 2.25 29.23
CA SER A 123 6.72 2.48 28.07
C SER A 123 6.69 1.38 27.01
N LYS A 124 5.59 0.61 26.95
CA LYS A 124 5.41 -0.43 25.94
C LYS A 124 4.89 0.22 24.66
N GLU A 125 5.66 0.15 23.58
CA GLU A 125 5.18 0.57 22.26
C GLU A 125 4.17 -0.45 21.73
N VAL A 126 3.05 0.05 21.21
CA VAL A 126 2.03 -0.70 20.50
C VAL A 126 1.88 -0.09 19.13
N GLN A 127 1.69 -0.93 18.11
CA GLN A 127 1.56 -0.50 16.73
C GLN A 127 0.42 -1.22 16.02
N VAL A 128 -0.14 -0.54 15.03
CA VAL A 128 -1.03 -1.11 14.02
C VAL A 128 -0.45 -0.75 12.65
N SER A 129 -0.45 -1.70 11.74
CA SER A 129 0.10 -1.51 10.40
C SER A 129 -0.83 -2.04 9.32
N ALA A 130 -0.84 -1.39 8.18
CA ALA A 130 -1.50 -1.90 6.97
C ALA A 130 -0.53 -1.86 5.80
N ILE A 131 -0.72 -2.80 4.89
CA ILE A 131 0.03 -2.91 3.65
C ILE A 131 -0.97 -2.83 2.50
N THR A 132 -0.66 -2.02 1.50
CA THR A 132 -1.40 -1.96 0.24
C THR A 132 -0.42 -1.86 -0.92
N PHE A 133 -0.95 -2.04 -2.12
CA PHE A 133 -0.21 -1.94 -3.36
C PHE A 133 -0.90 -0.93 -4.25
N ARG A 134 -0.07 -0.13 -4.95
CA ARG A 134 -0.55 0.83 -5.92
C ARG A 134 0.17 0.59 -7.23
N ALA A 135 -0.59 0.40 -8.30
CA ALA A 135 -0.05 0.26 -9.64
C ALA A 135 -0.20 1.58 -10.42
N ASN A 136 0.78 1.86 -11.29
CA ASN A 136 0.70 2.88 -12.30
C ASN A 136 0.86 2.25 -13.69
N PHE A 137 -0.27 2.07 -14.37
CA PHE A 137 -0.30 1.45 -15.70
C PHE A 137 0.17 2.37 -16.83
N SER A 138 0.37 3.68 -16.59
CA SER A 138 0.95 4.57 -17.61
C SER A 138 2.46 4.40 -17.74
N ARG A 139 3.12 3.74 -16.77
CA ARG A 139 4.55 3.40 -16.81
C ARG A 139 4.85 2.06 -17.51
N ARG A 140 3.89 1.52 -18.27
CA ARG A 140 4.10 0.40 -19.20
C ARG A 140 4.94 0.84 -20.41
N THR A 141 6.14 1.37 -20.19
CA THR A 141 7.08 1.55 -21.30
C THR A 141 7.69 0.18 -21.59
N ILE A 142 7.23 -0.41 -22.69
CA ILE A 142 7.82 -1.56 -23.38
C ILE A 142 9.09 -1.08 -24.08
#